data_AF-A0A8H7VJD1-F1
#
_entry.id   AF-A0A8H7VJD1-F1
#
_cell.length_a   1.000
_cell.length_b   1.000
_cell.length_c   1.000
_cell.angle_alpha   90.00
_cell.angle_beta   90.00
_cell.angle_gamma   90.00
#
_symmetry.space_group_name_H-M   'P 1'
#
loop_
_entity.id
_entity.type
_entity.pdbx_description
1 polymer ?
#
loop_
_entity_poly.entity_id
_entity_poly.type
_entity_poly.pdbx_seq_one_letter_code
_entity_poly.pdbx_strand_id
1 'polypeptide(L)'
;MSNQNIGNSTGKKKYLQTKLSFVPVNSSNNNENNRPTSSSSSSSSTTLNINKLKNINNTFTESVTDNNKNEKLKHKERNRTPSTENKLSFTKLPQQQEPTPFTIEPPTLNPISLLYNQEDLWVRLQIREFVFRFGSYFEIDSRATASLQNVQGNWRIKRLGVNLTYQLLSSMEHGLIDIPSSSFHSTTHKKSIFYGARTIQQLANKIIYDWMDHYDLNNSYLWTKEAARIEFIERLQRDGLNVHHWENLIELLSIVTGIASSSTTDNEEEEEDIIMEDVNNKMPEPEEIIHSLPTELKMLQMICDLLLLHTSLRRIWVHEEQAKELKLQETELKFERKQLLQEQPLIKEGIKPSERLIQVEKKLMDTMIAQQKNTKRFTPAGQDMKGNEYWIFNDLITYGNDARNSEPYWGHGVIIIGPGFISNDVDMDLSQQEQELQETKDKWWYISDVNDIIQLRRYIIQQNRPSSSTINNNIDPLLQQLNMRSQYLQSLEFINSTTK
;
A
#
# COMPACT_ATOMS: atom_id res chain seq x y z
N MET A 1 21.84 40.92 -43.27
CA MET A 1 20.93 40.56 -42.17
C MET A 1 20.57 39.10 -42.37
N SER A 2 21.19 38.22 -41.57
CA SER A 2 21.09 36.77 -41.71
C SER A 2 20.32 36.22 -40.52
N ASN A 3 19.15 35.63 -40.76
CA ASN A 3 18.34 34.97 -39.73
C ASN A 3 18.90 33.56 -39.48
N GLN A 4 19.28 33.29 -38.24
CA GLN A 4 19.64 31.95 -37.78
C GLN A 4 18.38 31.20 -37.30
N ASN A 5 18.14 30.04 -37.89
CA ASN A 5 17.22 29.01 -37.43
C ASN A 5 17.82 28.27 -36.23
N ILE A 6 17.14 28.29 -35.09
CA ILE A 6 17.43 27.41 -33.95
C ILE A 6 16.41 26.27 -33.98
N GLY A 7 16.87 25.08 -34.40
CA GLY A 7 16.09 23.85 -34.36
C GLY A 7 16.09 23.24 -32.95
N ASN A 8 14.89 23.08 -32.38
CA ASN A 8 14.68 22.45 -31.08
C ASN A 8 14.90 20.93 -31.15
N SER A 9 15.84 20.46 -30.34
CA SER A 9 16.10 19.04 -30.08
C SER A 9 15.05 18.47 -29.12
N THR A 10 14.18 17.58 -29.63
CA THR A 10 13.20 16.84 -28.85
C THR A 10 13.85 15.57 -28.27
N GLY A 11 14.48 15.72 -27.10
CA GLY A 11 14.96 14.58 -26.32
C GLY A 11 13.80 13.70 -25.85
N LYS A 12 13.63 12.52 -26.46
CA LYS A 12 12.70 11.48 -26.01
C LYS A 12 13.10 10.99 -24.61
N LYS A 13 12.41 11.46 -23.58
CA LYS A 13 12.49 10.86 -22.23
C LYS A 13 11.84 9.47 -22.29
N LYS A 14 12.63 8.42 -22.08
CA LYS A 14 12.11 7.07 -21.87
C LYS A 14 11.47 7.02 -20.48
N TYR A 15 10.15 7.07 -20.41
CA TYR A 15 9.41 6.75 -19.20
C TYR A 15 9.42 5.23 -19.02
N LEU A 16 10.03 4.75 -17.94
CA LEU A 16 9.94 3.34 -17.54
C LEU A 16 8.49 3.08 -17.11
N GLN A 17 7.72 2.47 -18.00
CA GLN A 17 6.37 2.00 -17.72
C GLN A 17 6.47 0.78 -16.81
N THR A 18 6.53 0.99 -15.49
CA THR A 18 6.37 -0.08 -14.52
C THR A 18 4.90 -0.52 -14.61
N LYS A 19 4.64 -1.75 -15.07
CA LYS A 19 3.28 -2.31 -15.00
C LYS A 19 2.87 -2.37 -13.53
N LEU A 20 1.97 -1.46 -13.17
CA LEU A 20 1.35 -1.33 -11.86
C LEU A 20 0.20 -2.34 -11.76
N SER A 21 0.50 -3.64 -11.71
CA SER A 21 -0.53 -4.67 -11.58
C SER A 21 -0.89 -4.89 -10.11
N PHE A 22 -2.19 -4.86 -9.80
CA PHE A 22 -2.78 -5.37 -8.56
C PHE A 22 -3.21 -6.83 -8.65
N VAL A 23 -2.72 -7.54 -9.66
CA VAL A 23 -3.09 -8.95 -9.85
C VAL A 23 -2.62 -9.72 -8.61
N PRO A 24 -3.54 -10.30 -7.82
CA PRO A 24 -3.17 -11.24 -6.78
C PRO A 24 -2.33 -12.33 -7.43
N VAL A 25 -1.20 -12.70 -6.83
CA VAL A 25 -0.38 -13.82 -7.30
C VAL A 25 -1.11 -15.12 -6.94
N ASN A 26 -2.24 -15.39 -7.60
CA ASN A 26 -2.90 -16.68 -7.56
C ASN A 26 -3.61 -16.94 -8.89
N SER A 27 -2.80 -17.24 -9.90
CA SER A 27 -3.22 -17.99 -11.08
C SER A 27 -1.97 -18.62 -11.74
N SER A 28 -1.38 -19.61 -11.07
CA SER A 28 -0.60 -20.67 -11.73
C SER A 28 -1.56 -21.86 -11.84
N ASN A 29 -1.61 -22.70 -12.85
CA ASN A 29 -0.88 -22.90 -14.10
C ASN A 29 -1.77 -23.88 -14.87
N ASN A 30 -1.93 -23.75 -16.19
CA ASN A 30 -2.26 -24.90 -17.03
C ASN A 30 -1.73 -24.66 -18.44
N ASN A 31 -0.83 -25.56 -18.84
CA ASN A 31 -0.40 -25.91 -20.20
C ASN A 31 0.35 -24.87 -21.04
N GLU A 32 1.28 -25.22 -21.93
CA GLU A 32 2.12 -26.40 -22.20
C GLU A 32 3.12 -25.91 -23.27
N ASN A 33 4.32 -26.49 -23.29
CA ASN A 33 5.19 -26.69 -24.46
C ASN A 33 5.21 -25.64 -25.58
N ASN A 34 6.30 -24.85 -25.68
CA ASN A 34 7.07 -24.74 -26.93
C ASN A 34 8.44 -24.08 -26.72
N ARG A 35 9.49 -24.84 -27.07
CA ARG A 35 10.89 -24.43 -27.25
C ARG A 35 11.01 -23.72 -28.62
N PRO A 36 11.90 -22.72 -28.82
CA PRO A 36 13.16 -23.07 -29.47
C PRO A 36 14.41 -22.23 -29.10
N THR A 37 15.54 -22.94 -29.15
CA THR A 37 16.93 -22.59 -29.57
C THR A 37 17.49 -21.16 -29.47
N SER A 38 18.53 -21.05 -28.63
CA SER A 38 19.82 -20.36 -28.81
C SER A 38 20.05 -19.41 -29.98
N SER A 39 20.48 -18.19 -29.68
CA SER A 39 21.71 -17.63 -30.27
C SER A 39 22.37 -16.60 -29.35
N SER A 40 23.69 -16.69 -29.32
CA SER A 40 24.68 -15.89 -28.63
C SER A 40 24.82 -14.47 -29.19
N SER A 41 25.07 -13.48 -28.34
CA SER A 41 26.10 -12.46 -28.62
C SER A 41 26.46 -11.65 -27.38
N SER A 42 27.78 -11.57 -27.18
CA SER A 42 28.55 -10.76 -26.25
C SER A 42 28.66 -9.30 -26.71
N SER A 43 28.64 -8.34 -25.77
CA SER A 43 29.38 -7.06 -25.86
C SER A 43 29.13 -6.27 -24.56
N SER A 44 30.14 -6.19 -23.69
CA SER A 44 31.16 -5.13 -23.60
C SER A 44 30.71 -3.98 -22.69
N SER A 45 31.26 -4.03 -21.48
CA SER A 45 31.21 -3.06 -20.40
C SER A 45 32.00 -1.81 -20.76
N THR A 46 31.37 -0.64 -20.66
CA THR A 46 32.07 0.65 -20.73
C THR A 46 31.86 1.40 -19.41
N THR A 47 32.90 1.38 -18.60
CA THR A 47 33.05 2.19 -17.38
C THR A 47 33.30 3.64 -17.80
N LEU A 48 32.38 4.57 -17.49
CA LEU A 48 32.61 5.99 -17.69
C LEU A 48 32.77 6.71 -16.34
N ASN A 49 33.96 7.26 -16.22
CA ASN A 49 34.54 8.06 -15.16
C ASN A 49 34.15 9.52 -15.40
N ILE A 50 33.49 10.19 -14.45
CA ILE A 50 33.18 11.63 -14.55
C ILE A 50 33.80 12.35 -13.36
N ASN A 51 34.86 13.10 -13.64
CA ASN A 51 35.45 14.11 -12.79
C ASN A 51 35.37 15.45 -13.52
N LYS A 52 35.07 16.50 -12.73
CA LYS A 52 35.21 17.95 -13.01
C LYS A 52 34.19 18.60 -13.95
N LEU A 53 33.39 19.50 -13.36
CA LEU A 53 33.39 20.91 -13.75
C LEU A 53 32.98 21.79 -12.56
N LYS A 54 33.78 22.83 -12.35
CA LYS A 54 33.69 23.85 -11.30
C LYS A 54 33.12 25.15 -11.90
N ASN A 55 32.35 25.83 -11.05
CA ASN A 55 32.32 27.27 -10.78
C ASN A 55 31.51 28.28 -11.62
N ILE A 56 31.06 29.29 -10.83
CA ILE A 56 30.71 30.70 -11.08
C ILE A 56 29.19 30.97 -11.18
N ASN A 57 28.50 31.83 -10.39
CA ASN A 57 28.79 32.67 -9.21
C ASN A 57 27.47 33.20 -8.56
N ASN A 58 27.52 33.46 -7.24
CA ASN A 58 27.00 34.58 -6.40
C ASN A 58 25.49 34.98 -6.46
N THR A 59 24.79 35.47 -5.41
CA THR A 59 25.17 36.27 -4.22
C THR A 59 23.98 36.34 -3.24
N PHE A 60 24.17 36.21 -1.92
CA PHE A 60 23.72 37.18 -0.89
C PHE A 60 24.19 36.79 0.53
N THR A 61 24.68 37.79 1.25
CA THR A 61 25.27 37.84 2.61
C THR A 61 24.16 37.93 3.68
N GLU A 62 24.29 37.49 4.94
CA GLU A 62 25.07 38.09 6.05
C GLU A 62 25.02 37.16 7.30
N SER A 63 26.17 36.78 7.86
CA SER A 63 26.68 37.09 9.22
C SER A 63 26.05 36.34 10.40
N VAL A 64 26.84 35.51 11.09
CA VAL A 64 26.97 35.44 12.56
C VAL A 64 28.33 34.78 12.88
N THR A 65 28.95 35.31 13.93
CA THR A 65 30.34 35.24 14.42
C THR A 65 30.88 33.86 14.83
N ASP A 66 32.12 33.57 14.40
CA ASP A 66 32.99 32.52 14.92
C ASP A 66 33.76 32.96 16.18
N ASN A 67 33.92 32.03 17.14
CA ASN A 67 34.90 32.11 18.21
C ASN A 67 35.81 30.87 18.20
N ASN A 68 37.10 31.16 18.15
CA ASN A 68 38.26 30.26 18.25
C ASN A 68 38.19 29.27 19.43
N LYS A 69 38.74 28.06 19.22
CA LYS A 69 39.95 27.61 19.95
C LYS A 69 40.52 26.29 19.41
N ASN A 70 41.80 26.37 19.05
CA ASN A 70 42.73 25.26 18.86
C ASN A 70 43.03 24.57 20.19
N GLU A 71 43.13 23.24 20.20
CA GLU A 71 44.00 22.54 21.13
C GLU A 71 44.65 21.32 20.47
N LYS A 72 45.99 21.37 20.41
CA LYS A 72 46.91 20.30 20.03
C LYS A 72 47.22 19.48 21.28
N LEU A 73 47.14 18.15 21.20
CA LEU A 73 47.75 17.26 22.18
C LEU A 73 48.58 16.18 21.48
N LYS A 74 49.86 16.13 21.83
CA LYS A 74 50.87 15.16 21.44
C LYS A 74 51.09 14.12 22.55
N HIS A 75 51.67 12.99 22.13
CA HIS A 75 52.33 11.93 22.91
C HIS A 75 51.38 10.91 23.56
N LYS A 76 51.66 9.60 23.59
CA LYS A 76 52.95 8.97 23.90
C LYS A 76 52.90 7.46 23.55
N GLU A 77 53.82 6.98 22.73
CA GLU A 77 54.11 5.55 22.56
C GLU A 77 54.73 4.97 23.84
N ARG A 78 54.36 3.74 24.18
CA ARG A 78 54.99 2.99 25.27
C ARG A 78 55.21 1.53 24.86
N ASN A 79 56.49 1.19 24.76
CA ASN A 79 57.07 -0.14 24.55
C ASN A 79 56.62 -1.14 25.64
N ARG A 80 56.39 -2.40 25.24
CA ARG A 80 56.25 -3.55 26.14
C ARG A 80 57.38 -4.56 25.85
N THR A 81 58.10 -4.92 26.91
CA THR A 81 59.06 -6.03 27.00
C THR A 81 58.36 -7.33 27.44
N PRO A 82 58.97 -8.51 27.20
CA PRO A 82 58.38 -9.83 27.44
C PRO A 82 58.83 -10.50 28.75
N SER A 83 58.09 -11.53 29.15
CA SER A 83 58.25 -12.53 30.25
C SER A 83 57.00 -12.51 31.15
N THR A 84 56.44 -13.62 31.65
CA THR A 84 57.07 -14.84 32.16
C THR A 84 56.05 -16.00 32.06
N GLU A 85 56.56 -17.20 31.77
CA GLU A 85 55.79 -18.45 31.81
C GLU A 85 55.28 -18.75 33.22
N ASN A 86 53.97 -18.98 33.36
CA ASN A 86 53.38 -19.63 34.52
C ASN A 86 52.57 -20.84 34.04
N LYS A 87 53.13 -22.04 34.26
CA LYS A 87 52.43 -23.32 34.18
C LYS A 87 51.47 -23.42 35.38
N LEU A 88 50.19 -23.16 35.12
CA LEU A 88 49.09 -23.51 36.02
C LEU A 88 48.46 -24.81 35.56
N SER A 89 48.43 -25.75 36.48
CA SER A 89 47.84 -27.09 36.40
C SER A 89 46.34 -27.02 36.10
N PHE A 90 45.93 -27.66 35.01
CA PHE A 90 44.53 -27.89 34.65
C PHE A 90 43.84 -28.75 35.71
N THR A 91 43.03 -28.12 36.55
CA THR A 91 42.01 -28.81 37.35
C THR A 91 40.83 -29.05 36.42
N LYS A 92 40.43 -30.32 36.22
CA LYS A 92 39.28 -30.69 35.39
C LYS A 92 38.03 -29.95 35.87
N LEU A 93 37.56 -28.98 35.08
CA LEU A 93 36.24 -28.38 35.26
C LEU A 93 35.18 -29.48 35.13
N PRO A 94 34.07 -29.42 35.89
CA PRO A 94 32.92 -30.26 35.63
C PRO A 94 32.44 -29.99 34.21
N GLN A 95 32.19 -31.05 33.43
CA GLN A 95 31.47 -30.94 32.16
C GLN A 95 30.16 -30.20 32.43
N GLN A 96 30.09 -28.93 32.05
CA GLN A 96 28.83 -28.20 31.93
C GLN A 96 27.99 -29.01 30.94
N GLN A 97 26.88 -29.56 31.42
CA GLN A 97 25.84 -30.08 30.55
C GLN A 97 25.55 -29.00 29.50
N GLU A 98 25.70 -29.34 28.23
CA GLU A 98 25.32 -28.44 27.15
C GLU A 98 23.85 -28.05 27.40
N PRO A 99 23.53 -26.74 27.54
CA PRO A 99 22.17 -26.33 27.76
C PRO A 99 21.34 -26.86 26.59
N THR A 100 20.36 -27.71 26.91
CA THR A 100 19.40 -28.21 25.92
C THR A 100 18.90 -27.03 25.11
N PRO A 101 19.00 -27.07 23.77
CA PRO A 101 18.63 -25.92 22.95
C PRO A 101 17.17 -25.57 23.25
N PHE A 102 16.94 -24.37 23.79
CA PHE A 102 15.61 -23.88 24.10
C PHE A 102 14.79 -23.83 22.81
N THR A 103 13.83 -24.73 22.67
CA THR A 103 12.86 -24.72 21.58
C THR A 103 11.83 -23.64 21.86
N ILE A 104 11.73 -22.65 20.97
CA ILE A 104 10.74 -21.59 21.02
C ILE A 104 9.46 -22.14 20.39
N GLU A 105 8.39 -22.18 21.17
CA GLU A 105 7.07 -22.58 20.70
C GLU A 105 6.48 -21.49 19.77
N PRO A 106 5.69 -21.87 18.76
CA PRO A 106 4.96 -20.90 17.94
C PRO A 106 3.92 -20.13 18.78
N PRO A 107 3.57 -18.90 18.41
CA PRO A 107 2.49 -18.17 19.08
C PRO A 107 1.12 -18.80 18.78
N THR A 108 0.13 -18.47 19.61
CA THR A 108 -1.24 -18.95 19.40
C THR A 108 -1.86 -18.23 18.19
N LEU A 109 -2.44 -19.01 17.27
CA LEU A 109 -3.15 -18.47 16.11
C LEU A 109 -4.64 -18.38 16.39
N ASN A 110 -5.24 -17.22 16.09
CA ASN A 110 -6.68 -17.06 16.13
C ASN A 110 -7.25 -17.29 14.73
N PRO A 111 -8.12 -18.31 14.52
CA PRO A 111 -8.72 -18.54 13.22
C PRO A 111 -9.67 -17.40 12.85
N ILE A 112 -9.63 -16.99 11.59
CA ILE A 112 -10.52 -15.98 11.04
C ILE A 112 -11.65 -16.67 10.28
N SER A 113 -12.89 -16.50 10.75
CA SER A 113 -14.08 -16.84 9.96
C SER A 113 -14.31 -15.78 8.90
N LEU A 114 -14.41 -16.16 7.62
CA LEU A 114 -14.60 -15.22 6.53
C LEU A 114 -16.09 -14.92 6.32
N LEU A 115 -16.49 -13.66 6.48
CA LEU A 115 -17.85 -13.18 6.19
C LEU A 115 -18.10 -12.96 4.69
N TYR A 116 -17.04 -12.72 3.92
CA TYR A 116 -17.08 -12.57 2.48
C TYR A 116 -16.21 -13.63 1.82
N ASN A 117 -16.45 -13.92 0.54
CA ASN A 117 -15.55 -14.76 -0.23
C ASN A 117 -14.15 -14.10 -0.34
N GLN A 118 -13.13 -14.90 -0.66
CA GLN A 118 -11.76 -14.40 -0.71
C GLN A 118 -11.54 -13.34 -1.79
N GLU A 119 -12.22 -13.44 -2.94
CA GLU A 119 -12.11 -12.46 -4.03
C GLU A 119 -12.52 -11.07 -3.55
N ASP A 120 -13.69 -10.95 -2.91
CA ASP A 120 -14.22 -9.71 -2.35
C ASP A 120 -13.32 -9.17 -1.24
N LEU A 121 -12.75 -10.05 -0.41
CA LEU A 121 -11.80 -9.64 0.63
C LEU A 121 -10.52 -9.04 0.02
N TRP A 122 -10.01 -9.62 -1.06
CA TRP A 122 -8.84 -9.07 -1.74
C TRP A 122 -9.14 -7.72 -2.39
N VAL A 123 -10.29 -7.57 -3.04
CA VAL A 123 -10.74 -6.29 -3.61
C VAL A 123 -10.82 -5.23 -2.51
N ARG A 124 -11.44 -5.56 -1.38
CA ARG A 124 -11.50 -4.68 -0.20
C ARG A 124 -10.09 -4.34 0.30
N LEU A 125 -9.22 -5.31 0.51
CA LEU A 125 -7.86 -5.04 0.96
C LEU A 125 -7.08 -4.11 0.01
N GLN A 126 -7.28 -4.23 -1.30
CA GLN A 126 -6.66 -3.34 -2.29
C GLN A 126 -7.19 -1.91 -2.20
N ILE A 127 -8.50 -1.72 -2.11
CA ILE A 127 -9.13 -0.40 -1.89
C ILE A 127 -8.60 0.22 -0.58
N ARG A 128 -8.55 -0.58 0.48
CA ARG A 128 -8.03 -0.16 1.79
C ARG A 128 -6.58 0.31 1.69
N GLU A 129 -5.73 -0.45 1.02
CA GLU A 129 -4.32 -0.11 0.83
C GLU A 129 -4.14 1.14 -0.04
N PHE A 130 -4.97 1.32 -1.08
CA PHE A 130 -5.00 2.55 -1.86
C PHE A 130 -5.32 3.75 -0.97
N VAL A 131 -6.38 3.66 -0.14
CA VAL A 131 -6.77 4.74 0.78
C VAL A 131 -5.69 5.00 1.82
N PHE A 132 -5.01 3.98 2.35
CA PHE A 132 -3.89 4.15 3.28
C PHE A 132 -2.79 5.03 2.67
N ARG A 133 -2.38 4.70 1.44
CA ARG A 133 -1.25 5.36 0.78
C ARG A 133 -1.61 6.76 0.27
N PHE A 134 -2.79 6.88 -0.33
CA PHE A 134 -3.15 8.03 -1.16
C PHE A 134 -4.36 8.80 -0.66
N GLY A 135 -5.04 8.32 0.38
CA GLY A 135 -6.23 9.00 0.89
C GLY A 135 -5.94 10.45 1.28
N SER A 136 -4.78 10.73 1.88
CA SER A 136 -4.36 12.10 2.19
C SER A 136 -4.05 12.95 0.94
N TYR A 137 -3.63 12.32 -0.15
CA TYR A 137 -3.35 13.03 -1.42
C TYR A 137 -4.64 13.45 -2.11
N PHE A 138 -5.67 12.61 -2.03
CA PHE A 138 -6.99 12.86 -2.60
C PHE A 138 -7.99 13.42 -1.57
N GLU A 139 -7.50 13.92 -0.42
CA GLU A 139 -8.31 14.51 0.63
C GLU A 139 -9.52 13.65 1.05
N ILE A 140 -9.36 12.33 1.06
CA ILE A 140 -10.43 11.40 1.44
C ILE A 140 -10.76 11.60 2.92
N ASP A 141 -12.02 11.93 3.21
CA ASP A 141 -12.51 12.19 4.57
C ASP A 141 -12.13 11.04 5.52
N SER A 142 -11.48 11.39 6.63
CA SER A 142 -11.17 10.48 7.75
C SER A 142 -12.38 9.66 8.24
N ARG A 143 -13.60 10.21 8.15
CA ARG A 143 -14.83 9.47 8.52
C ARG A 143 -15.13 8.34 7.54
N ALA A 144 -14.77 8.49 6.27
CA ALA A 144 -14.89 7.42 5.28
C ALA A 144 -13.84 6.34 5.53
N THR A 145 -12.59 6.73 5.86
CA THR A 145 -11.49 5.80 6.10
C THR A 145 -11.66 4.96 7.36
N ALA A 146 -12.32 5.49 8.39
CA ALA A 146 -12.56 4.78 9.65
C ALA A 146 -13.31 3.44 9.46
N SER A 147 -14.28 3.40 8.53
CA SER A 147 -15.05 2.18 8.23
C SER A 147 -14.24 1.09 7.52
N LEU A 148 -13.08 1.44 6.94
CA LEU A 148 -12.24 0.51 6.17
C LEU A 148 -11.22 -0.22 7.05
N GLN A 149 -11.20 0.06 8.35
CA GLN A 149 -10.25 -0.55 9.28
C GLN A 149 -10.50 -2.05 9.47
N ASN A 150 -11.77 -2.44 9.55
CA ASN A 150 -12.17 -3.84 9.51
C ASN A 150 -12.57 -4.20 8.08
N VAL A 151 -11.77 -5.03 7.41
CA VAL A 151 -12.01 -5.47 6.03
C VAL A 151 -13.30 -6.28 5.91
N GLN A 152 -13.62 -7.05 6.96
CA GLN A 152 -14.86 -7.81 7.06
C GLN A 152 -16.04 -6.99 7.59
N GLY A 153 -15.79 -5.74 8.02
CA GLY A 153 -16.83 -4.85 8.50
C GLY A 153 -17.79 -4.42 7.40
N ASN A 154 -18.93 -3.85 7.82
CA ASN A 154 -19.82 -3.16 6.90
C ASN A 154 -19.21 -1.81 6.51
N TRP A 155 -18.59 -1.79 5.33
CA TRP A 155 -18.00 -0.58 4.77
C TRP A 155 -19.12 0.39 4.38
N ARG A 156 -18.98 1.66 4.74
CA ARG A 156 -19.88 2.73 4.27
C ARG A 156 -19.54 3.09 2.82
N ILE A 157 -19.68 2.11 1.92
CA ILE A 157 -19.26 2.14 0.52
C ILE A 157 -19.83 3.34 -0.21
N LYS A 158 -21.07 3.76 0.10
CA LYS A 158 -21.68 4.97 -0.46
C LYS A 158 -20.79 6.20 -0.35
N ARG A 159 -20.28 6.50 0.86
CA ARG A 159 -19.47 7.71 1.09
C ARG A 159 -18.07 7.58 0.52
N LEU A 160 -17.47 6.39 0.62
CA LEU A 160 -16.18 6.14 -0.01
C LEU A 160 -16.27 6.29 -1.54
N GLY A 161 -17.32 5.71 -2.14
CA GLY A 161 -17.55 5.74 -3.57
C GLY A 161 -17.73 7.15 -4.10
N VAL A 162 -18.53 7.99 -3.44
CA VAL A 162 -18.65 9.41 -3.79
C VAL A 162 -17.29 10.11 -3.80
N ASN A 163 -16.48 9.94 -2.75
CA ASN A 163 -15.17 10.57 -2.66
C ASN A 163 -14.23 10.09 -3.78
N LEU A 164 -14.11 8.78 -3.99
CA LEU A 164 -13.23 8.22 -5.01
C LEU A 164 -13.67 8.61 -6.42
N THR A 165 -14.97 8.52 -6.71
CA THR A 165 -15.58 8.91 -7.97
C THR A 165 -15.34 10.39 -8.28
N TYR A 166 -15.63 11.27 -7.32
CA TYR A 166 -15.43 12.70 -7.52
C TYR A 166 -13.96 13.03 -7.76
N GLN A 167 -13.04 12.41 -7.01
CA GLN A 167 -11.61 12.60 -7.19
C GLN A 167 -11.13 12.11 -8.55
N LEU A 168 -11.69 11.01 -9.06
CA LEU A 168 -11.41 10.52 -10.41
C LEU A 168 -11.88 11.52 -11.48
N LEU A 169 -13.15 11.91 -11.44
CA LEU A 169 -13.75 12.82 -12.41
C LEU A 169 -13.05 14.19 -12.39
N SER A 170 -12.77 14.74 -11.21
CA SER A 170 -12.02 15.98 -11.04
C SER A 170 -10.60 15.86 -11.61
N SER A 171 -9.89 14.78 -11.31
CA SER A 171 -8.54 14.56 -11.85
C SER A 171 -8.54 14.44 -13.37
N MET A 172 -9.56 13.80 -13.95
CA MET A 172 -9.75 13.69 -15.39
C MET A 172 -10.10 15.03 -16.02
N GLU A 173 -11.02 15.81 -15.43
CA GLU A 173 -11.39 17.15 -15.89
C GLU A 173 -10.16 18.07 -16.00
N HIS A 174 -9.28 18.03 -15.00
CA HIS A 174 -8.05 18.82 -14.97
C HIS A 174 -6.91 18.23 -15.82
N GLY A 175 -7.13 17.10 -16.51
CA GLY A 175 -6.13 16.43 -17.34
C GLY A 175 -4.94 15.88 -16.54
N LEU A 176 -5.14 15.54 -15.27
CA LEU A 176 -4.10 15.02 -14.39
C LEU A 176 -3.90 13.50 -14.52
N ILE A 177 -4.80 12.81 -15.22
CA ILE A 177 -4.69 11.37 -15.49
C ILE A 177 -4.18 11.16 -16.92
N ASP A 178 -2.98 10.58 -17.06
CA ASP A 178 -2.44 10.26 -18.38
C ASP A 178 -3.00 8.91 -18.86
N ILE A 179 -4.00 8.98 -19.73
CA ILE A 179 -4.56 7.81 -20.39
C ILE A 179 -3.99 7.77 -21.82
N PRO A 180 -3.49 6.62 -22.29
CA PRO A 180 -2.96 6.50 -23.65
C PRO A 180 -4.01 6.91 -24.69
N SER A 181 -3.64 7.81 -25.60
CA SER A 181 -4.55 8.32 -26.65
C SER A 181 -5.13 7.23 -27.56
N SER A 182 -4.45 6.08 -27.67
CA SER A 182 -4.91 4.92 -28.44
C SER A 182 -6.25 4.36 -27.95
N SER A 183 -6.57 4.52 -26.66
CA SER A 183 -7.77 3.95 -26.05
C SER A 183 -9.04 4.71 -26.45
N PHE A 184 -8.92 5.95 -26.92
CA PHE A 184 -10.06 6.83 -27.20
C PHE A 184 -10.54 6.78 -28.66
N HIS A 185 -9.74 6.23 -29.58
CA HIS A 185 -10.04 6.26 -31.02
C HIS A 185 -10.82 5.05 -31.53
N SER A 186 -11.02 4.00 -30.72
CA SER A 186 -11.71 2.77 -31.15
C SER A 186 -13.21 2.73 -30.82
N THR A 187 -13.72 3.58 -29.93
CA THR A 187 -15.12 3.57 -29.48
C THR A 187 -15.90 4.78 -29.97
N THR A 188 -15.96 4.99 -31.28
CA THR A 188 -16.99 5.84 -31.91
C THR A 188 -18.33 5.09 -31.96
N HIS A 189 -18.85 4.68 -30.80
CA HIS A 189 -20.22 4.18 -30.73
C HIS A 189 -21.16 5.38 -30.90
N LYS A 190 -21.86 5.44 -32.05
CA LYS A 190 -22.93 6.42 -32.32
C LYS A 190 -24.06 6.41 -31.27
N LYS A 191 -24.10 5.41 -30.38
CA LYS A 191 -25.09 5.26 -29.28
C LYS A 191 -24.56 5.58 -27.88
N SER A 192 -23.30 6.02 -27.73
CA SER A 192 -22.76 6.40 -26.41
C SER A 192 -23.49 7.64 -25.85
N ILE A 193 -23.78 7.63 -24.53
CA ILE A 193 -24.38 8.77 -23.80
C ILE A 193 -23.49 10.02 -23.93
N PHE A 194 -22.21 9.82 -24.26
CA PHE A 194 -21.20 10.85 -24.34
C PHE A 194 -20.90 11.36 -25.75
N TYR A 195 -21.86 11.24 -26.67
CA TYR A 195 -21.75 11.83 -28.01
C TYR A 195 -21.24 13.28 -27.95
N GLY A 196 -20.15 13.55 -28.67
CA GLY A 196 -19.52 14.88 -28.77
C GLY A 196 -18.25 15.08 -27.92
N ALA A 197 -17.99 14.27 -26.89
CA ALA A 197 -16.75 14.36 -26.12
C ALA A 197 -15.58 13.75 -26.92
N ARG A 198 -14.57 14.57 -27.27
CA ARG A 198 -13.39 14.13 -28.04
C ARG A 198 -12.19 13.78 -27.18
N THR A 199 -12.23 14.12 -25.89
CA THR A 199 -11.18 13.84 -24.93
C THR A 199 -11.77 13.42 -23.59
N ILE A 200 -10.97 12.77 -22.76
CA ILE A 200 -11.39 12.31 -21.43
C ILE A 200 -11.67 13.49 -20.50
N GLN A 201 -10.96 14.62 -20.68
CA GLN A 201 -11.26 15.86 -19.97
C GLN A 201 -12.69 16.34 -20.29
N GLN A 202 -13.06 16.37 -21.57
CA GLN A 202 -14.40 16.80 -21.99
C GLN A 202 -15.47 15.83 -21.51
N LEU A 203 -15.17 14.53 -21.51
CA LEU A 203 -16.05 13.49 -21.00
C LEU A 203 -16.34 13.66 -19.50
N ALA A 204 -15.29 13.75 -18.68
CA ALA A 204 -15.45 13.94 -17.23
C ALA A 204 -16.14 15.28 -16.90
N ASN A 205 -15.82 16.33 -17.64
CA ASN A 205 -16.47 17.64 -17.50
C ASN A 205 -17.96 17.56 -17.83
N LYS A 206 -18.35 16.86 -18.91
CA LYS A 206 -19.75 16.60 -19.27
C LYS A 206 -20.48 15.84 -18.16
N ILE A 207 -19.91 14.73 -17.67
CA ILE A 207 -20.48 13.95 -16.57
C ILE A 207 -20.73 14.84 -15.34
N ILE A 208 -19.74 15.62 -14.91
CA ILE A 208 -19.89 16.52 -13.76
C ILE A 208 -20.99 17.55 -14.01
N TYR A 209 -21.03 18.19 -15.18
CA TYR A 209 -22.05 19.18 -15.50
C TYR A 209 -23.46 18.58 -15.54
N ASP A 210 -23.63 17.40 -16.15
CA ASP A 210 -24.90 16.70 -16.24
C ASP A 210 -25.40 16.33 -14.83
N TRP A 211 -24.51 15.85 -13.95
CA TRP A 211 -24.86 15.54 -12.56
C TRP A 211 -25.20 16.81 -11.78
N MET A 212 -24.46 17.91 -11.97
CA MET A 212 -24.77 19.20 -11.33
C MET A 212 -26.10 19.79 -11.82
N ASP A 213 -26.45 19.56 -13.09
CA ASP A 213 -27.71 20.01 -13.69
C ASP A 213 -28.91 19.34 -13.03
N HIS A 214 -28.79 18.03 -12.76
CA HIS A 214 -29.80 17.26 -12.06
C HIS A 214 -30.15 17.82 -10.65
N TYR A 215 -29.23 18.57 -10.04
CA TYR A 215 -29.41 19.23 -8.74
C TYR A 215 -29.74 20.72 -8.85
N ASP A 216 -30.00 21.24 -10.05
CA ASP A 216 -30.20 22.68 -10.35
C ASP A 216 -29.01 23.58 -9.95
N LEU A 217 -27.79 23.02 -9.93
CA LEU A 217 -26.58 23.73 -9.49
C LEU A 217 -25.85 24.47 -10.61
N ASN A 218 -26.29 24.30 -11.87
CA ASN A 218 -25.73 25.00 -13.03
C ASN A 218 -26.28 26.42 -13.21
N ASN A 219 -27.24 26.85 -12.38
CA ASN A 219 -27.80 28.20 -12.46
C ASN A 219 -26.79 29.25 -11.96
N SER A 220 -26.09 29.88 -12.89
CA SER A 220 -25.06 30.89 -12.62
C SER A 220 -25.58 32.16 -11.93
N TYR A 221 -26.89 32.39 -11.91
CA TYR A 221 -27.49 33.50 -11.16
C TYR A 221 -27.53 33.23 -9.65
N LEU A 222 -27.71 31.95 -9.27
CA LEU A 222 -27.84 31.53 -7.87
C LEU A 222 -26.50 31.14 -7.26
N TRP A 223 -25.59 30.60 -8.08
CA TRP A 223 -24.36 29.98 -7.59
C TRP A 223 -23.12 30.49 -8.31
N THR A 224 -22.05 30.71 -7.56
CA THR A 224 -20.71 30.75 -8.14
C THR A 224 -20.30 29.32 -8.50
N LYS A 225 -19.43 29.16 -9.51
CA LYS A 225 -18.94 27.83 -9.93
C LYS A 225 -18.35 27.02 -8.76
N GLU A 226 -17.65 27.69 -7.85
CA GLU A 226 -17.05 27.05 -6.67
C GLU A 226 -18.11 26.65 -5.63
N ALA A 227 -19.05 27.55 -5.32
CA ALA A 227 -20.13 27.24 -4.37
C ALA A 227 -21.02 26.10 -4.87
N ALA A 228 -21.33 26.07 -6.17
CA ALA A 228 -22.06 24.99 -6.81
C ALA A 228 -21.33 23.64 -6.67
N ARG A 229 -19.99 23.63 -6.80
CA ARG A 229 -19.19 22.40 -6.63
C ARG A 229 -19.17 21.91 -5.19
N ILE A 230 -19.04 22.81 -4.22
CA ILE A 230 -19.08 22.45 -2.80
C ILE A 230 -20.45 21.83 -2.45
N GLU A 231 -21.54 22.51 -2.81
CA GLU A 231 -22.91 22.03 -2.59
C GLU A 231 -23.17 20.70 -3.30
N PHE A 232 -22.65 20.54 -4.52
CA PHE A 232 -22.75 19.29 -5.28
C PHE A 232 -22.11 18.11 -4.55
N ILE A 233 -20.88 18.28 -4.04
CA ILE A 233 -20.17 17.23 -3.28
C ILE A 233 -20.95 16.92 -2.00
N GLU A 234 -21.46 17.92 -1.29
CA GLU A 234 -22.24 17.71 -0.08
C GLU A 234 -23.52 16.92 -0.34
N ARG A 235 -24.26 17.22 -1.43
CA ARG A 235 -25.43 16.45 -1.86
C ARG A 235 -25.06 15.02 -2.22
N LEU A 236 -24.01 14.81 -3.01
CA LEU A 236 -23.55 13.46 -3.33
C LEU A 236 -23.15 12.68 -2.06
N GLN A 237 -22.46 13.30 -1.10
CA GLN A 237 -22.08 12.62 0.14
C GLN A 237 -23.28 12.26 1.02
N ARG A 238 -24.35 13.05 0.97
CA ARG A 238 -25.60 12.80 1.70
C ARG A 238 -26.42 11.69 1.04
N ASP A 239 -26.59 11.78 -0.27
CA ASP A 239 -27.55 10.95 -1.02
C ASP A 239 -26.88 9.66 -1.56
N GLY A 240 -25.57 9.70 -1.78
CA GLY A 240 -24.79 8.63 -2.40
C GLY A 240 -24.77 8.72 -3.92
N LEU A 241 -24.13 7.74 -4.56
CA LEU A 241 -24.23 7.56 -6.00
C LEU A 241 -25.53 6.80 -6.31
N ASN A 242 -26.37 7.35 -7.20
CA ASN A 242 -27.57 6.69 -7.69
C ASN A 242 -27.22 5.81 -8.90
N VAL A 243 -28.22 5.09 -9.43
CA VAL A 243 -28.03 4.19 -10.59
C VAL A 243 -27.46 4.95 -11.79
N HIS A 244 -27.98 6.13 -12.10
CA HIS A 244 -27.51 6.94 -13.22
C HIS A 244 -26.02 7.33 -13.09
N HIS A 245 -25.57 7.69 -11.88
CA HIS A 245 -24.16 7.98 -11.63
C HIS A 245 -23.29 6.75 -11.88
N TRP A 246 -23.73 5.58 -11.45
CA TRP A 246 -23.00 4.33 -11.68
C TRP A 246 -22.97 3.93 -13.15
N GLU A 247 -24.06 4.08 -13.90
CA GLU A 247 -24.10 3.84 -15.35
C GLU A 247 -23.09 4.72 -16.10
N ASN A 248 -23.07 6.01 -15.78
CA ASN A 248 -22.10 6.97 -16.34
C ASN A 248 -20.65 6.54 -16.05
N LEU A 249 -20.39 6.02 -14.84
CA LEU A 249 -19.08 5.52 -14.46
C LEU A 249 -18.71 4.23 -15.16
N ILE A 250 -19.64 3.29 -15.33
CA ILE A 250 -19.41 2.05 -16.07
C ILE A 250 -18.99 2.39 -17.49
N GLU A 251 -19.73 3.26 -18.18
CA GLU A 251 -19.41 3.65 -19.54
C GLU A 251 -18.07 4.39 -19.62
N LEU A 252 -17.78 5.30 -18.69
CA LEU A 252 -16.48 5.96 -18.57
C LEU A 252 -15.35 4.94 -18.40
N LEU A 253 -15.51 3.98 -17.48
CA LEU A 253 -14.53 2.96 -17.18
C LEU A 253 -14.31 2.02 -18.37
N SER A 254 -15.36 1.63 -19.09
CA SER A 254 -15.25 0.85 -20.33
C SER A 254 -14.46 1.58 -21.41
N ILE A 255 -14.71 2.89 -21.60
CA ILE A 255 -13.96 3.73 -22.55
C ILE A 255 -12.48 3.80 -22.16
N VAL A 256 -12.19 4.03 -20.88
CA VAL A 256 -10.81 4.24 -20.41
C VAL A 256 -9.99 2.95 -20.39
N THR A 257 -10.61 1.84 -19.97
CA THR A 257 -9.94 0.53 -19.88
C THR A 257 -9.86 -0.17 -21.23
N GLY A 258 -10.66 0.25 -22.22
CA GLY A 258 -10.78 -0.42 -23.51
C GLY A 258 -11.46 -1.80 -23.40
N ILE A 259 -12.07 -2.09 -22.25
CA ILE A 259 -12.93 -3.27 -22.09
C ILE A 259 -14.23 -2.92 -22.79
N ALA A 260 -14.31 -3.22 -24.09
CA ALA A 260 -15.58 -3.18 -24.79
C ALA A 260 -16.55 -4.09 -24.04
N SER A 261 -17.68 -3.53 -23.59
CA SER A 261 -18.81 -4.29 -23.07
C SER A 261 -19.31 -5.20 -24.19
N SER A 262 -18.74 -6.40 -24.31
CA SER A 262 -19.11 -7.41 -25.31
C SER A 262 -20.45 -8.09 -25.00
N SER A 263 -21.23 -7.52 -24.10
CA SER A 263 -22.56 -7.98 -23.75
C SER A 263 -23.60 -7.24 -24.60
N THR A 264 -23.86 -7.73 -25.81
CA THR A 264 -25.19 -7.93 -26.42
C THR A 264 -25.04 -8.29 -27.90
N THR A 265 -25.24 -9.58 -28.19
CA THR A 265 -26.01 -10.11 -29.32
C THR A 265 -25.66 -9.63 -30.74
N ASP A 266 -24.56 -10.14 -31.31
CA ASP A 266 -24.39 -10.29 -32.77
C ASP A 266 -25.22 -11.49 -33.33
N ASN A 267 -26.42 -11.73 -32.78
CA ASN A 267 -27.36 -12.78 -33.21
C ASN A 267 -28.71 -12.17 -33.69
N GLU A 268 -28.73 -10.91 -34.13
CA GLU A 268 -29.93 -10.21 -34.62
C GLU A 268 -29.95 -10.03 -36.15
N GLU A 269 -29.43 -10.98 -36.93
CA GLU A 269 -29.57 -10.95 -38.41
C GLU A 269 -30.42 -12.09 -39.01
N GLU A 270 -31.12 -12.93 -38.23
CA GLU A 270 -31.93 -14.05 -38.80
C GLU A 270 -33.42 -14.16 -38.39
N GLU A 271 -34.02 -13.21 -37.66
CA GLU A 271 -35.48 -13.25 -37.37
C GLU A 271 -36.18 -11.90 -37.63
N GLU A 272 -36.03 -11.35 -38.85
CA GLU A 272 -37.04 -10.43 -39.41
C GLU A 272 -38.11 -11.25 -40.14
N ASP A 273 -39.12 -11.71 -39.39
CA ASP A 273 -40.51 -11.93 -39.84
C ASP A 273 -41.16 -12.88 -38.82
N ILE A 274 -41.99 -12.34 -37.90
CA ILE A 274 -43.20 -12.96 -37.30
C ILE A 274 -43.61 -12.13 -36.05
N ILE A 275 -44.88 -11.68 -36.05
CA ILE A 275 -45.70 -11.05 -34.98
C ILE A 275 -45.58 -9.52 -34.77
N MET A 276 -46.27 -8.78 -35.65
CA MET A 276 -46.95 -7.55 -35.25
C MET A 276 -48.28 -7.92 -34.57
N GLU A 277 -48.28 -8.04 -33.25
CA GLU A 277 -49.54 -8.13 -32.48
C GLU A 277 -49.39 -7.47 -31.11
N ASP A 278 -50.00 -6.28 -31.00
CA ASP A 278 -50.57 -5.65 -29.81
C ASP A 278 -50.13 -6.19 -28.44
N VAL A 279 -48.91 -5.82 -28.00
CA VAL A 279 -48.59 -5.76 -26.56
C VAL A 279 -48.69 -4.32 -26.11
N ASN A 280 -49.90 -4.01 -25.67
CA ASN A 280 -50.30 -2.80 -24.98
C ASN A 280 -49.27 -2.41 -23.90
N ASN A 281 -48.69 -1.23 -24.09
CA ASN A 281 -47.72 -0.54 -23.23
C ASN A 281 -48.06 -0.60 -21.73
N LYS A 282 -47.52 -1.59 -21.03
CA LYS A 282 -47.01 -1.38 -19.67
C LYS A 282 -45.50 -1.36 -19.78
N MET A 283 -44.97 -0.15 -19.94
CA MET A 283 -43.58 0.15 -19.64
C MET A 283 -43.31 -0.47 -18.26
N PRO A 284 -42.50 -1.54 -18.15
CA PRO A 284 -42.16 -2.08 -16.84
C PRO A 284 -41.61 -0.90 -16.05
N GLU A 285 -42.19 -0.64 -14.88
CA GLU A 285 -41.55 0.26 -13.93
C GLU A 285 -40.09 -0.19 -13.86
N PRO A 286 -39.12 0.72 -14.01
CA PRO A 286 -37.72 0.34 -13.98
C PRO A 286 -37.50 -0.29 -12.62
N GLU A 287 -37.49 -1.63 -12.57
CA GLU A 287 -36.98 -2.38 -11.45
C GLU A 287 -35.59 -1.80 -11.25
N GLU A 288 -35.43 -1.03 -10.17
CA GLU A 288 -34.18 -0.36 -9.84
C GLU A 288 -33.08 -1.39 -10.04
N ILE A 289 -32.23 -1.19 -11.05
CA ILE A 289 -31.04 -2.02 -11.23
C ILE A 289 -30.13 -1.64 -10.06
N ILE A 290 -30.42 -2.21 -8.90
CA ILE A 290 -29.61 -2.09 -7.72
C ILE A 290 -28.38 -2.92 -8.05
N HIS A 291 -27.31 -2.24 -8.44
CA HIS A 291 -26.02 -2.89 -8.64
C HIS A 291 -25.70 -3.69 -7.38
N SER A 292 -25.35 -4.96 -7.56
CA SER A 292 -24.96 -5.80 -6.44
C SER A 292 -23.69 -5.22 -5.79
N LEU A 293 -23.58 -5.36 -4.47
CA LEU A 293 -22.42 -4.90 -3.70
C LEU A 293 -21.06 -5.34 -4.30
N PRO A 294 -20.91 -6.58 -4.83
CA PRO A 294 -19.67 -6.99 -5.50
C PRO A 294 -19.35 -6.14 -6.74
N THR A 295 -20.35 -5.74 -7.51
CA THR A 295 -20.16 -4.89 -8.70
C THR A 295 -19.68 -3.50 -8.30
N GLU A 296 -20.27 -2.89 -7.26
CA GLU A 296 -19.81 -1.61 -6.73
C GLU A 296 -18.35 -1.68 -6.25
N LEU A 297 -17.98 -2.74 -5.52
CA LEU A 297 -16.60 -2.93 -5.06
C LEU A 297 -15.60 -3.06 -6.22
N LYS A 298 -15.95 -3.82 -7.27
CA LYS A 298 -15.11 -3.94 -8.47
C LYS A 298 -14.97 -2.60 -9.19
N MET A 299 -16.05 -1.81 -9.29
CA MET A 299 -15.97 -0.46 -9.86
C MET A 299 -15.05 0.44 -9.03
N LEU A 300 -15.14 0.41 -7.70
CA LEU A 300 -14.25 1.18 -6.82
C LEU A 300 -12.77 0.77 -6.99
N GLN A 301 -12.50 -0.53 -7.14
CA GLN A 301 -11.16 -1.02 -7.43
C GLN A 301 -10.64 -0.45 -8.76
N MET A 302 -11.44 -0.47 -9.82
CA MET A 302 -11.04 0.11 -11.11
C MET A 302 -10.84 1.63 -11.02
N ILE A 303 -11.65 2.34 -10.23
CA ILE A 303 -11.47 3.78 -9.94
C ILE A 303 -10.12 4.00 -9.25
N CYS A 304 -9.79 3.20 -8.22
CA CYS A 304 -8.48 3.24 -7.56
C CYS A 304 -7.33 3.00 -8.56
N ASP A 305 -7.47 2.02 -9.46
CA ASP A 305 -6.47 1.71 -10.49
C ASP A 305 -6.22 2.89 -11.43
N LEU A 306 -7.29 3.57 -11.87
CA LEU A 306 -7.17 4.76 -12.72
C LEU A 306 -6.57 5.95 -11.99
N LEU A 307 -6.92 6.17 -10.72
CA LEU A 307 -6.33 7.23 -9.92
C LEU A 307 -4.80 7.07 -9.77
N LEU A 308 -4.25 5.88 -9.92
CA LEU A 308 -2.79 5.66 -9.89
C LEU A 308 -2.07 6.16 -11.14
N LEU A 309 -2.82 6.43 -12.21
CA LEU A 309 -2.31 7.10 -13.40
C LEU A 309 -2.24 8.63 -13.21
N HIS A 310 -2.59 9.15 -12.04
CA HIS A 310 -2.43 10.55 -11.70
C HIS A 310 -0.95 11.00 -11.80
N THR A 311 -0.70 12.05 -12.57
CA THR A 311 0.65 12.55 -12.90
C THR A 311 1.48 12.93 -11.67
N SER A 312 0.86 13.58 -10.68
CA SER A 312 1.52 13.95 -9.43
C SER A 312 1.87 12.75 -8.55
N LEU A 313 1.01 11.73 -8.48
CA LEU A 313 1.32 10.49 -7.74
C LEU A 313 2.54 9.79 -8.33
N ARG A 314 2.59 9.68 -9.66
CA ARG A 314 3.74 9.11 -10.36
C ARG A 314 5.03 9.90 -10.14
N ARG A 315 4.95 11.21 -9.91
CA ARG A 315 6.12 12.01 -9.51
C ARG A 315 6.57 11.66 -8.10
N ILE A 316 5.66 11.69 -7.12
CA ILE A 316 5.97 11.42 -5.71
C ILE A 316 6.60 10.02 -5.55
N TRP A 317 6.07 9.01 -6.24
CA TRP A 317 6.54 7.63 -6.16
C TRP A 317 7.93 7.35 -6.73
N VAL A 318 8.49 8.24 -7.56
CA VAL A 318 9.79 8.00 -8.20
C VAL A 318 10.97 8.45 -7.32
N HIS A 319 10.72 9.19 -6.24
CA HIS A 319 11.80 9.79 -5.44
C HIS A 319 12.39 8.81 -4.39
N GLU A 320 13.40 8.05 -4.79
CA GLU A 320 14.27 7.26 -3.89
C GLU A 320 14.91 8.14 -2.78
N GLU A 321 15.07 9.43 -3.04
CA GLU A 321 15.57 10.44 -2.09
C GLU A 321 14.70 10.52 -0.83
N GLN A 322 13.37 10.47 -0.97
CA GLN A 322 12.46 10.52 0.17
C GLN A 322 12.65 9.31 1.11
N ALA A 323 12.93 8.13 0.56
CA ALA A 323 13.19 6.94 1.36
C ALA A 323 14.52 7.06 2.14
N LYS A 324 15.52 7.75 1.59
CA LYS A 324 16.80 8.02 2.29
C LYS A 324 16.62 9.04 3.40
N GLU A 325 15.86 10.11 3.12
CA GLU A 325 15.53 11.14 4.11
C GLU A 325 14.75 10.56 5.29
N LEU A 326 13.71 9.76 5.05
CA LEU A 326 12.95 9.10 6.11
C LEU A 326 13.79 8.15 6.95
N LYS A 327 14.79 7.47 6.37
CA LYS A 327 15.73 6.63 7.13
C LYS A 327 16.66 7.45 7.99
N LEU A 328 17.16 8.57 7.48
CA LEU A 328 17.99 9.49 8.26
C LEU A 328 17.19 10.04 9.45
N GLN A 329 15.99 10.54 9.21
CA GLN A 329 15.09 11.04 10.24
C GLN A 329 14.78 9.97 11.31
N GLU A 330 14.53 8.72 10.89
CA GLU A 330 14.33 7.61 11.81
C GLU A 330 15.56 7.38 12.72
N THR A 331 16.78 7.42 12.16
CA THR A 331 18.00 7.24 12.95
C THR A 331 18.23 8.37 13.96
N GLU A 332 17.93 9.62 13.58
CA GLU A 332 18.01 10.79 14.46
C GLU A 332 17.00 10.68 15.61
N LEU A 333 15.74 10.35 15.31
CA LEU A 333 14.70 10.17 16.33
C LEU A 333 15.02 9.01 17.29
N LYS A 334 15.60 7.91 16.79
CA LYS A 334 16.06 6.79 17.64
C LYS A 334 17.21 7.20 18.55
N PHE A 335 18.09 8.08 18.10
CA PHE A 335 19.16 8.63 18.92
C PHE A 335 18.62 9.57 20.01
N GLU A 336 17.72 10.49 19.65
CA GLU A 336 17.04 11.37 20.62
C GLU A 336 16.25 10.57 21.66
N ARG A 337 15.50 9.55 21.24
CA ARG A 337 14.79 8.62 22.14
C ARG A 337 15.75 8.01 23.18
N LYS A 338 16.92 7.53 22.75
CA LYS A 338 17.93 6.95 23.66
C LYS A 338 18.48 7.98 24.64
N GLN A 339 18.74 9.21 24.18
CA GLN A 339 19.19 10.29 25.08
C GLN A 339 18.15 10.59 26.15
N LEU A 340 16.87 10.77 25.75
CA LEU A 340 15.78 11.06 26.69
C LEU A 340 15.53 9.94 27.70
N LEU A 341 15.77 8.68 27.32
CA LEU A 341 15.71 7.54 28.23
C LEU A 341 16.91 7.49 29.19
N GLN A 342 18.09 7.94 28.76
CA GLN A 342 19.28 8.03 29.60
C GLN A 342 19.22 9.20 30.58
N GLU A 343 18.64 10.33 30.16
CA GLU A 343 18.42 11.55 30.96
C GLU A 343 17.33 11.37 32.02
N GLN A 344 16.52 10.32 31.93
CA GLN A 344 15.55 9.92 32.95
C GLN A 344 16.16 8.80 33.83
N PRO A 345 17.00 9.12 34.84
CA PRO A 345 17.58 8.12 35.72
C PRO A 345 16.46 7.40 36.49
N LEU A 346 16.35 6.06 36.33
CA LEU A 346 15.50 5.12 37.08
C LEU A 346 14.47 5.80 37.98
N ILE A 347 13.44 6.37 37.35
CA ILE A 347 12.40 7.08 38.07
C ILE A 347 11.42 6.03 38.57
N LYS A 348 11.33 5.92 39.90
CA LYS A 348 10.41 5.04 40.63
C LYS A 348 8.98 5.18 40.10
N GLU A 349 8.24 4.09 40.16
CA GLU A 349 6.84 3.93 39.73
C GLU A 349 5.99 5.19 39.99
N GLY A 350 5.42 5.79 38.92
CA GLY A 350 4.36 6.80 39.03
C GLY A 350 4.60 8.15 38.35
N ILE A 351 5.78 8.45 37.78
CA ILE A 351 5.99 9.73 37.06
C ILE A 351 5.63 9.57 35.58
N LYS A 352 4.75 10.47 35.09
CA LYS A 352 4.35 10.53 33.68
C LYS A 352 5.58 10.76 32.79
N PRO A 353 5.71 10.05 31.65
CA PRO A 353 6.78 10.30 30.69
C PRO A 353 6.83 11.76 30.29
N SER A 354 8.04 12.29 30.06
CA SER A 354 8.19 13.67 29.61
C SER A 354 7.41 13.89 28.30
N GLU A 355 6.75 15.03 28.18
CA GLU A 355 6.00 15.39 26.97
C GLU A 355 6.88 15.31 25.72
N ARG A 356 8.17 15.65 25.87
CA ARG A 356 9.18 15.52 24.82
C ARG A 356 9.35 14.08 24.34
N LEU A 357 9.38 13.09 25.23
CA LEU A 357 9.47 11.69 24.83
C LEU A 357 8.22 11.24 24.06
N ILE A 358 7.03 11.67 24.48
CA ILE A 358 5.78 11.39 23.76
C ILE A 358 5.82 12.00 22.35
N GLN A 359 6.33 13.22 22.20
CA GLN A 359 6.50 13.86 20.89
C GLN A 359 7.48 13.11 19.99
N VAL A 360 8.60 12.62 20.53
CA VAL A 360 9.57 11.81 19.78
C VAL A 360 8.96 10.49 19.31
N GLU A 361 8.19 9.81 20.17
CA GLU A 361 7.50 8.56 19.80
C GLU A 361 6.45 8.78 18.71
N LYS A 362 5.68 9.88 18.78
CA LYS A 362 4.73 10.27 17.72
C LYS A 362 5.44 10.47 16.38
N LYS A 363 6.53 11.25 16.37
CA LYS A 363 7.34 11.48 15.16
C LYS A 363 7.95 10.19 14.61
N LEU A 364 8.39 9.29 15.48
CA LEU A 364 8.97 8.00 15.08
C LEU A 364 7.91 7.15 14.39
N MET A 365 6.70 7.09 14.95
CA MET A 365 5.58 6.38 14.34
C MET A 365 5.15 7.01 13.01
N ASP A 366 5.05 8.34 12.91
CA ASP A 366 4.77 9.02 11.63
C ASP A 366 5.81 8.69 10.56
N THR A 367 7.08 8.64 10.97
CA THR A 367 8.19 8.27 10.09
C THR A 367 8.04 6.83 9.60
N MET A 368 7.66 5.90 10.49
CA MET A 368 7.40 4.50 10.11
C MET A 368 6.20 4.38 9.16
N ILE A 369 5.11 5.12 9.40
CA ILE A 369 3.95 5.17 8.51
C ILE A 369 4.37 5.70 7.13
N ALA A 370 5.14 6.79 7.09
CA ALA A 370 5.64 7.34 5.83
C ALA A 370 6.54 6.35 5.08
N GLN A 371 7.41 5.62 5.79
CA GLN A 371 8.20 4.55 5.20
C GLN A 371 7.31 3.42 4.64
N GLN A 372 6.29 3.01 5.37
CA GLN A 372 5.31 1.99 4.93
C GLN A 372 4.53 2.44 3.69
N LYS A 373 4.13 3.71 3.59
CA LYS A 373 3.49 4.26 2.38
C LYS A 373 4.38 4.18 1.13
N ASN A 374 5.70 4.12 1.33
CA ASN A 374 6.72 4.04 0.28
C ASN A 374 7.19 2.62 -0.06
N THR A 375 6.75 1.58 0.65
CA THR A 375 7.12 0.19 0.32
C THR A 375 6.47 -0.26 -0.99
N LYS A 376 6.98 -1.32 -1.63
CA LYS A 376 6.33 -1.86 -2.84
C LYS A 376 4.92 -2.39 -2.51
N ARG A 377 4.04 -2.38 -3.51
CA ARG A 377 2.61 -2.74 -3.41
C ARG A 377 2.40 -4.11 -2.76
N PHE A 378 1.25 -4.25 -2.11
CA PHE A 378 0.46 -5.46 -1.80
C PHE A 378 1.06 -6.83 -2.18
N THR A 379 2.24 -7.13 -1.64
CA THR A 379 2.88 -8.43 -1.72
C THR A 379 2.91 -9.05 -0.34
N PRO A 380 2.92 -10.38 -0.25
CA PRO A 380 3.19 -11.03 1.03
C PRO A 380 4.50 -10.52 1.63
N ALA A 381 4.52 -10.39 2.95
CA ALA A 381 5.69 -10.06 3.74
C ALA A 381 6.76 -11.16 3.62
N GLY A 382 6.33 -12.40 3.42
CA GLY A 382 7.15 -13.56 3.15
C GLY A 382 6.35 -14.85 3.30
N GLN A 383 7.03 -15.97 3.11
CA GLN A 383 6.49 -17.31 3.35
C GLN A 383 7.45 -18.08 4.25
N ASP A 384 6.92 -18.93 5.13
CA ASP A 384 7.74 -19.85 5.92
C ASP A 384 7.90 -21.22 5.24
N MET A 385 8.69 -22.11 5.86
CA MET A 385 8.91 -23.47 5.38
C MET A 385 7.66 -24.35 5.38
N LYS A 386 6.60 -23.96 6.10
CA LYS A 386 5.31 -24.67 6.14
C LYS A 386 4.36 -24.20 5.03
N GLY A 387 4.74 -23.19 4.24
CA GLY A 387 3.89 -22.61 3.21
C GLY A 387 2.89 -21.59 3.76
N ASN A 388 3.05 -21.13 5.00
CA ASN A 388 2.25 -20.02 5.51
C ASN A 388 2.71 -18.73 4.83
N GLU A 389 1.76 -18.00 4.25
CA GLU A 389 1.97 -16.70 3.67
C GLU A 389 1.60 -15.60 4.68
N TYR A 390 2.54 -14.70 4.93
CA TYR A 390 2.38 -13.66 5.94
C TYR A 390 2.03 -12.33 5.29
N TRP A 391 1.00 -11.68 5.81
CA TRP A 391 0.49 -10.40 5.34
C TRP A 391 0.46 -9.40 6.50
N ILE A 392 1.06 -8.24 6.30
CA ILE A 392 1.12 -7.16 7.29
C ILE A 392 0.47 -5.93 6.68
N PHE A 393 -0.73 -5.61 7.15
CA PHE A 393 -1.48 -4.45 6.69
C PHE A 393 -1.18 -3.25 7.60
N ASN A 394 -1.20 -2.05 7.03
CA ASN A 394 -0.95 -0.81 7.78
C ASN A 394 -2.24 -0.25 8.37
N ASP A 395 -2.19 0.42 9.51
CA ASP A 395 -3.37 1.04 10.12
C ASP A 395 -3.81 2.31 9.38
N LEU A 396 -5.11 2.47 9.12
CA LEU A 396 -5.66 3.66 8.44
C LEU A 396 -5.87 4.85 9.36
N ILE A 397 -6.14 4.59 10.64
CA ILE A 397 -6.37 5.60 11.67
C ILE A 397 -5.06 5.77 12.44
N THR A 398 -4.57 7.00 12.49
CA THR A 398 -3.45 7.38 13.35
C THR A 398 -3.94 7.70 14.78
N TYR A 399 -3.02 7.59 15.72
CA TYR A 399 -3.19 7.94 17.14
C TYR A 399 -3.98 9.24 17.37
N GLY A 400 -4.90 9.21 18.33
CA GLY A 400 -5.68 10.39 18.75
C GLY A 400 -7.05 10.55 18.07
N ASN A 401 -7.34 9.79 17.02
CA ASN A 401 -8.69 9.66 16.51
C ASN A 401 -9.42 8.54 17.26
N ASP A 402 -10.56 8.90 17.86
CA ASP A 402 -11.46 8.04 18.60
C ASP A 402 -11.55 6.63 17.99
N ALA A 403 -10.82 5.69 18.58
CA ALA A 403 -10.83 4.26 18.26
C ALA A 403 -12.14 3.62 18.76
N ARG A 404 -13.27 4.22 18.41
CA ARG A 404 -14.62 3.83 18.84
C ARG A 404 -15.12 2.54 18.20
N ASN A 405 -14.34 1.91 17.32
CA ASN A 405 -14.68 0.59 16.84
C ASN A 405 -14.00 -0.45 17.75
N SER A 406 -14.78 -1.22 18.49
CA SER A 406 -14.27 -2.33 19.30
C SER A 406 -13.97 -3.58 18.46
N GLU A 407 -14.07 -3.49 17.13
CA GLU A 407 -13.93 -4.63 16.23
C GLU A 407 -12.45 -4.96 15.97
N PRO A 408 -12.10 -6.26 15.86
CA PRO A 408 -10.73 -6.69 15.57
C PRO A 408 -10.25 -6.09 14.24
N TYR A 409 -9.19 -5.32 14.33
CA TYR A 409 -8.64 -4.55 13.21
C TYR A 409 -7.60 -5.39 12.47
N TRP A 410 -7.84 -5.68 11.20
CA TRP A 410 -6.91 -6.46 10.37
C TRP A 410 -5.59 -5.72 10.14
N GLY A 411 -5.63 -4.39 10.15
CA GLY A 411 -4.45 -3.54 10.14
C GLY A 411 -3.60 -3.64 11.41
N HIS A 412 -4.17 -4.08 12.53
CA HIS A 412 -3.48 -4.02 13.82
C HIS A 412 -2.48 -5.17 14.03
N GLY A 413 -2.59 -6.25 13.26
CA GLY A 413 -1.85 -7.49 13.49
C GLY A 413 -1.14 -8.04 12.26
N VAL A 414 -0.83 -9.33 12.33
CA VAL A 414 -0.31 -10.15 11.22
C VAL A 414 -1.41 -11.10 10.78
N ILE A 415 -1.69 -11.10 9.48
CA ILE A 415 -2.61 -12.04 8.85
C ILE A 415 -1.77 -13.16 8.24
N ILE A 416 -2.17 -14.40 8.46
CA ILE A 416 -1.46 -15.57 7.94
C ILE A 416 -2.45 -16.37 7.10
N ILE A 417 -2.08 -16.72 5.88
CA ILE A 417 -2.88 -17.55 4.98
C ILE A 417 -2.11 -18.84 4.76
N GLY A 418 -2.69 -19.98 5.11
CA GLY A 418 -2.03 -21.27 5.00
C GLY A 418 -2.39 -22.25 6.12
N PRO A 419 -1.61 -23.34 6.25
CA PRO A 419 -1.92 -24.43 7.19
C PRO A 419 -1.83 -24.03 8.68
N GLY A 420 -1.22 -22.89 8.99
CA GLY A 420 -1.00 -22.44 10.37
C GLY A 420 0.18 -23.16 11.04
N PHE A 421 0.13 -23.27 12.37
CA PHE A 421 1.15 -23.96 13.17
C PHE A 421 0.72 -25.34 13.65
N ILE A 422 -0.30 -25.94 13.01
CA ILE A 422 -0.77 -27.28 13.33
C ILE A 422 0.44 -28.21 13.38
N SER A 423 0.61 -28.85 14.54
CA SER A 423 1.74 -29.72 14.79
C SER A 423 1.54 -31.01 14.01
N ASN A 424 2.59 -31.45 13.30
CA ASN A 424 2.65 -32.77 12.66
C ASN A 424 2.76 -33.91 13.70
N ASP A 425 2.27 -33.70 14.93
CA ASP A 425 2.54 -34.56 16.10
C ASP A 425 1.57 -35.74 16.21
N VAL A 426 0.83 -36.04 15.15
CA VAL A 426 0.00 -37.23 15.08
C VAL A 426 0.56 -38.09 13.96
N ASP A 427 0.78 -39.38 14.25
CA ASP A 427 1.05 -40.45 13.29
C ASP A 427 -0.12 -40.58 12.29
N MET A 428 -0.39 -39.54 11.52
CA MET A 428 -1.37 -39.52 10.44
C MET A 428 -0.74 -40.14 9.21
N ASP A 429 -1.52 -40.97 8.55
CA ASP A 429 -1.17 -41.51 7.24
C ASP A 429 -0.95 -40.36 6.24
N LEU A 430 0.04 -40.52 5.34
CA LEU A 430 0.42 -39.52 4.33
C LEU A 430 -0.79 -39.05 3.51
N SER A 431 -1.73 -39.97 3.24
CA SER A 431 -2.97 -39.69 2.52
C SER A 431 -3.89 -38.69 3.24
N GLN A 432 -4.01 -38.80 4.56
CA GLN A 432 -4.80 -37.89 5.39
C GLN A 432 -4.09 -36.55 5.57
N GLN A 433 -2.76 -36.57 5.66
CA GLN A 433 -1.96 -35.35 5.75
C GLN A 433 -2.09 -34.49 4.49
N GLU A 434 -2.06 -35.08 3.29
CA GLU A 434 -2.26 -34.35 2.03
C GLU A 434 -3.66 -33.74 1.93
N GLN A 435 -4.69 -34.49 2.34
CA GLN A 435 -6.07 -33.99 2.34
C GLN A 435 -6.24 -32.83 3.32
N GLU A 436 -5.72 -32.94 4.54
CA GLU A 436 -5.78 -31.86 5.53
C GLU A 436 -4.93 -30.65 5.08
N LEU A 437 -3.77 -30.85 4.45
CA LEU A 437 -2.98 -29.76 3.89
C LEU A 437 -3.77 -28.99 2.82
N GLN A 438 -4.50 -29.71 1.97
CA GLN A 438 -5.31 -29.11 0.92
C GLN A 438 -6.52 -28.35 1.49
N GLU A 439 -7.18 -28.88 2.52
CA GLU A 439 -8.28 -28.22 3.23
C GLU A 439 -7.82 -27.02 4.08
N THR A 440 -6.57 -27.03 4.53
CA THR A 440 -6.00 -25.97 5.37
C THR A 440 -5.25 -24.89 4.60
N LYS A 441 -4.92 -25.12 3.33
CA LYS A 441 -4.14 -24.19 2.48
C LYS A 441 -4.76 -22.79 2.40
N ASP A 442 -6.07 -22.70 2.49
CA ASP A 442 -6.82 -21.46 2.33
C ASP A 442 -7.40 -20.94 3.66
N LYS A 443 -6.89 -21.43 4.81
CA LYS A 443 -7.30 -20.92 6.12
C LYS A 443 -6.59 -19.61 6.45
N TRP A 444 -7.35 -18.70 7.05
CA TRP A 444 -6.87 -17.38 7.45
C TRP A 444 -6.72 -17.34 8.97
N TRP A 445 -5.59 -16.83 9.44
CA TRP A 445 -5.26 -16.70 10.85
C TRP A 445 -4.85 -15.27 11.18
N TYR A 446 -4.98 -14.92 12.46
CA TYR A 446 -4.68 -13.59 12.97
C TYR A 446 -3.83 -13.63 14.25
N ILE A 447 -2.86 -12.73 14.31
CA ILE A 447 -2.08 -12.43 15.51
C ILE A 447 -2.11 -10.91 15.73
N SER A 448 -2.69 -10.45 16.85
CA SER A 448 -2.72 -9.03 17.23
C SER A 448 -1.74 -8.66 18.33
N ASP A 449 -1.43 -9.57 19.25
CA ASP A 449 -0.66 -9.22 20.44
C ASP A 449 0.80 -8.94 20.09
N VAL A 450 1.36 -7.87 20.65
CA VAL A 450 2.74 -7.46 20.41
C VAL A 450 3.71 -8.57 20.83
N ASN A 451 3.44 -9.27 21.93
CA ASN A 451 4.27 -10.36 22.40
C ASN A 451 4.18 -11.57 21.47
N ASP A 452 2.98 -11.87 20.96
CA ASP A 452 2.79 -12.95 19.99
C ASP A 452 3.53 -12.65 18.67
N ILE A 453 3.54 -11.40 18.20
CA ILE A 453 4.31 -10.98 17.02
C ILE A 453 5.83 -11.11 17.28
N ILE A 454 6.29 -10.75 18.49
CA ILE A 454 7.68 -10.95 18.90
C ILE A 454 8.03 -12.43 18.98
N GLN A 455 7.12 -13.27 19.50
CA GLN A 455 7.28 -14.71 19.56
C GLN A 455 7.31 -15.32 18.16
N LEU A 456 6.41 -14.89 17.25
CA LEU A 456 6.41 -15.30 15.84
C LEU A 456 7.78 -15.04 15.20
N ARG A 457 8.30 -13.82 15.37
CA ARG A 457 9.60 -13.44 14.83
C ARG A 457 10.71 -14.36 15.37
N ARG A 458 10.70 -14.65 16.67
CA ARG A 458 11.68 -15.56 17.30
C ARG A 458 11.55 -16.99 16.78
N TYR A 459 10.31 -17.47 16.62
CA TYR A 459 10.00 -18.78 16.06
C TYR A 459 10.53 -18.92 14.63
N ILE A 460 10.23 -17.97 13.74
CA ILE A 460 10.71 -17.97 12.35
C ILE A 460 12.24 -17.95 12.30
N ILE A 461 12.90 -17.16 13.15
CA ILE A 461 14.37 -17.16 13.25
C ILE A 461 14.91 -18.54 13.62
N GLN A 462 14.25 -19.25 14.55
CA GLN A 462 14.66 -20.59 14.94
C GLN A 462 14.47 -21.60 13.81
N GLN A 463 13.33 -21.57 13.11
CA GLN A 463 13.03 -22.47 11.99
C GLN A 463 14.00 -22.25 10.82
N ASN A 464 14.33 -21.00 10.52
CA ASN A 464 15.22 -20.64 9.43
C ASN A 464 16.72 -20.75 9.77
N ARG A 465 17.11 -21.31 10.93
CA ARG A 465 18.53 -21.52 11.24
C ARG A 465 19.10 -22.51 10.22
N PRO A 466 20.02 -22.08 9.32
CA PRO A 466 20.60 -22.99 8.37
C PRO A 466 21.39 -24.04 9.15
N SER A 467 21.11 -25.31 8.87
CA SER A 467 21.83 -26.47 9.44
C SER A 467 23.31 -26.52 9.04
N SER A 468 23.77 -25.59 8.19
CA SER A 468 25.16 -25.46 7.74
C SER A 468 25.61 -23.99 7.72
N SER A 469 26.84 -23.73 8.16
CA SER A 469 27.53 -22.47 8.53
C SER A 469 27.58 -21.29 7.54
N THR A 470 26.74 -21.25 6.50
CA THR A 470 26.72 -20.13 5.55
C THR A 470 25.65 -19.12 5.98
N ILE A 471 26.03 -18.24 6.92
CA ILE A 471 25.19 -17.12 7.35
C ILE A 471 25.13 -16.11 6.20
N ASN A 472 24.12 -16.23 5.34
CA ASN A 472 23.78 -15.14 4.42
C ASN A 472 23.14 -14.02 5.24
N ASN A 473 23.82 -12.87 5.31
CA ASN A 473 23.38 -11.66 6.03
C ASN A 473 22.17 -10.95 5.40
N ASN A 474 21.49 -11.57 4.42
CA ASN A 474 20.24 -11.02 3.92
C ASN A 474 19.18 -11.26 4.99
N ILE A 475 18.88 -10.20 5.75
CA ILE A 475 17.74 -10.17 6.66
C ILE A 475 16.51 -10.47 5.83
N ASP A 476 15.85 -11.56 6.17
CA ASP A 476 14.57 -11.96 5.58
C ASP A 476 13.59 -10.77 5.63
N PRO A 477 13.04 -10.32 4.48
CA PRO A 477 12.06 -9.23 4.42
C PRO A 477 10.93 -9.39 5.43
N LEU A 478 10.49 -10.63 5.70
CA LEU A 478 9.47 -10.93 6.68
C LEU A 478 9.90 -10.52 8.09
N LEU A 479 11.12 -10.89 8.50
CA LEU A 479 11.65 -10.54 9.81
C LEU A 479 11.83 -9.03 9.98
N GLN A 480 12.17 -8.31 8.90
CA GLN A 480 12.23 -6.86 8.91
C GLN A 480 10.84 -6.26 9.13
N GLN A 481 9.83 -6.71 8.39
CA GLN A 481 8.47 -6.20 8.51
C GLN A 481 7.83 -6.54 9.86
N LEU A 482 8.04 -7.75 10.40
CA LEU A 482 7.59 -8.12 11.74
C LEU A 482 8.23 -7.25 12.82
N ASN A 483 9.52 -6.93 12.69
CA ASN A 483 10.20 -6.04 13.62
C ASN A 483 9.70 -4.59 13.51
N MET A 484 9.42 -4.10 12.30
CA MET A 484 8.77 -2.80 12.10
C MET A 484 7.39 -2.78 12.75
N ARG A 485 6.59 -3.84 12.55
CA ARG A 485 5.23 -3.93 13.09
C ARG A 485 5.23 -3.96 14.62
N SER A 486 6.10 -4.75 15.24
CA SER A 486 6.18 -4.79 16.70
C SER A 486 6.64 -3.45 17.30
N GLN A 487 7.61 -2.77 16.68
CA GLN A 487 8.04 -1.44 17.11
C GLN A 487 6.91 -0.41 17.01
N TYR A 488 6.15 -0.44 15.91
CA TYR A 488 4.99 0.43 15.70
C TYR A 488 3.96 0.24 16.81
N LEU A 489 3.58 -1.01 17.10
CA LEU A 489 2.59 -1.32 18.13
C LEU A 489 3.06 -0.93 19.53
N GLN A 490 4.34 -1.16 19.87
CA GLN A 490 4.91 -0.72 21.15
C GLN A 490 4.86 0.80 21.31
N SER A 491 5.21 1.56 20.28
CA SER A 491 5.11 3.03 20.31
C SER A 491 3.66 3.49 20.45
N LEU A 492 2.72 2.80 19.79
CA LEU A 492 1.29 3.09 19.91
C LEU A 492 0.76 2.81 21.32
N GLU A 493 1.09 1.67 21.92
CA GLU A 493 0.75 1.33 23.32
C GLU A 493 1.34 2.35 24.31
N PHE A 494 2.59 2.76 24.09
CA PHE A 494 3.23 3.80 24.90
C PHE A 494 2.49 5.15 24.81
N ILE A 495 2.10 5.59 23.61
CA ILE A 495 1.35 6.85 23.44
C ILE A 495 -0.05 6.74 24.05
N ASN A 496 -0.71 5.60 23.91
CA ASN A 496 -2.07 5.40 24.44
C ASN A 496 -2.09 5.27 25.96
N SER A 497 -1.05 4.71 26.58
CA SER A 497 -0.94 4.61 28.05
C SER A 497 -0.60 5.94 28.72
N THR A 498 -0.03 6.89 27.97
CA THR A 498 0.38 8.21 28.49
C THR A 498 -0.65 9.31 28.29
N THR A 499 -1.57 9.13 27.34
CA THR A 499 -2.63 10.10 27.02
C THR A 499 -3.95 9.85 27.77
N LYS A 500 -4.09 8.67 28.40
CA LYS A 500 -5.14 8.37 29.38
C LYS A 500 -4.76 8.94 30.75
#